data_AF-A0A521WLT5-F1
#
_entry.id   AF-A0A521WLT5-F1
#
_cell.length_a   1.000
_cell.length_b   1.000
_cell.length_c   1.000
_cell.angle_alpha   90.00
_cell.angle_beta   90.00
_cell.angle_gamma   90.00
#
_symmetry.space_group_name_H-M   'P 1'
#
loop_
_entity.id
_entity.type
_entity.pdbx_description
1 polymer ?
#
loop_
_entity_poly.entity_id
_entity_poly.type
_entity_poly.pdbx_seq_one_letter_code
_entity_poly.pdbx_strand_id
1 'polypeptide(L)' 'MFENGRVHVYAVHEITSYLRELFDSNPLLGDVWITGECSNVSRPASGHVYFTLKDADA' A
#
# COMPACT_ATOMS: atom_id res chain seq x y z
N MET A 1 14.57 -17.07 -0.08
CA MET A 1 16.02 -17.31 0.01
C MET A 1 16.70 -16.08 -0.56
N PHE A 2 17.30 -15.24 0.29
CA PHE A 2 18.12 -14.13 -0.17
C PHE A 2 19.58 -14.60 -0.07
N GLU A 3 20.18 -14.87 -1.22
CA GLU A 3 21.59 -15.23 -1.33
C GLU A 3 22.48 -14.02 -1.05
N ASN A 4 23.43 -14.21 -0.13
CA ASN A 4 24.70 -13.48 0.02
C ASN A 4 24.71 -11.96 -0.22
N GLY A 5 24.49 -11.19 0.85
CA GLY A 5 25.35 -10.06 1.23
C GLY A 5 25.45 -8.84 0.31
N ARG A 6 24.69 -8.74 -0.79
CA ARG A 6 24.65 -7.56 -1.65
C ARG A 6 23.30 -6.88 -1.50
N VAL A 7 23.32 -5.58 -1.17
CA VAL A 7 22.12 -4.75 -1.17
C VAL A 7 21.61 -4.66 -2.60
N HIS A 8 20.45 -5.23 -2.87
CA HIS A 8 19.75 -5.07 -4.14
C HIS A 8 18.95 -3.76 -4.09
N VAL A 9 19.32 -2.80 -4.93
CA VAL A 9 18.62 -1.52 -5.06
C VAL A 9 17.55 -1.69 -6.14
N TYR A 10 16.30 -1.77 -5.73
CA TYR A 10 15.16 -1.92 -6.64
C TYR A 10 14.81 -0.59 -7.31
N ALA A 11 14.48 -0.64 -8.60
CA ALA A 11 13.75 0.41 -9.27
C ALA A 11 12.30 0.48 -8.75
N VAL A 12 11.69 1.65 -8.87
CA VAL A 12 10.30 1.88 -8.43
C VAL A 12 9.32 0.89 -9.07
N HIS A 13 9.50 0.58 -10.36
CA HIS A 13 8.63 -0.35 -11.06
C HIS A 13 8.74 -1.79 -10.53
N GLU A 14 9.91 -2.21 -10.02
CA GLU A 14 10.10 -3.56 -9.50
C GLU A 14 9.30 -3.75 -8.21
N ILE A 15 9.45 -2.81 -7.27
CA ILE A 15 8.71 -2.87 -6.00
C ILE A 15 7.21 -2.74 -6.23
N THR A 16 6.78 -1.81 -7.08
CA THR A 16 5.34 -1.61 -7.33
C THR A 16 4.69 -2.79 -8.05
N SER A 17 5.42 -3.48 -8.94
CA SER A 17 4.93 -4.72 -9.57
C SER A 17 4.84 -5.86 -8.57
N TYR A 18 5.88 -6.06 -7.76
CA TYR A 18 5.89 -7.07 -6.71
C TYR A 18 4.76 -6.87 -5.68
N LEU A 19 4.53 -5.64 -5.23
CA LEU A 19 3.43 -5.33 -4.32
C LEU A 19 2.08 -5.65 -4.96
N ARG A 20 1.86 -5.26 -6.23
CA ARG A 20 0.63 -5.59 -6.96
C ARG A 20 0.39 -7.10 -7.01
N GLU A 21 1.39 -7.88 -7.39
CA GLU A 21 1.28 -9.35 -7.40
C GLU A 21 0.95 -9.92 -6.02
N LEU A 22 1.50 -9.35 -4.94
CA LEU A 22 1.19 -9.76 -3.59
C LEU A 22 -0.28 -9.47 -3.20
N PHE A 23 -0.82 -8.31 -3.59
CA PHE A 23 -2.23 -7.98 -3.37
C PHE A 23 -3.15 -8.89 -4.20
N ASP A 24 -2.82 -9.13 -5.47
CA ASP A 24 -3.65 -9.90 -6.39
C ASP A 24 -3.65 -11.41 -6.05
N SER A 25 -2.53 -11.95 -5.59
CA SER A 25 -2.39 -13.39 -5.28
C SER A 25 -2.86 -13.77 -3.88
N ASN A 26 -3.02 -12.80 -2.96
CA ASN A 26 -3.45 -13.07 -1.61
C ASN A 26 -4.96 -12.84 -1.46
N PRO A 27 -5.77 -13.89 -1.22
CA PRO A 27 -7.23 -13.76 -1.13
C PRO A 27 -7.72 -12.78 -0.06
N LEU A 28 -6.97 -12.59 1.03
CA LEU A 28 -7.32 -11.63 2.09
C LEU A 28 -7.07 -10.18 1.67
N LEU A 29 -6.09 -9.95 0.79
CA LEU A 29 -5.72 -8.60 0.35
C LEU A 29 -6.48 -8.15 -0.90
N GLY A 30 -6.99 -9.10 -1.70
CA GLY A 30 -7.76 -8.83 -2.90
C GLY A 30 -9.18 -8.28 -2.66
N ASP A 31 -9.78 -8.53 -1.49
CA ASP A 31 -11.11 -8.03 -1.10
C ASP A 31 -11.13 -7.56 0.36
N VAL A 32 -10.23 -6.64 0.69
CA VAL A 32 -10.08 -6.11 2.06
C VAL A 32 -10.98 -4.89 2.30
N TRP A 33 -11.66 -4.91 3.45
CA TRP A 33 -12.43 -3.78 3.95
C TRP A 33 -11.80 -3.28 5.25
N ILE A 34 -11.57 -1.96 5.36
CA ILE A 34 -10.93 -1.33 6.52
C ILE A 34 -11.86 -0.23 7.06
N THR A 35 -12.06 -0.22 8.37
CA THR A 35 -12.88 0.78 9.07
C THR A 35 -12.03 1.61 10.02
N GLY A 36 -12.29 2.91 10.11
CA GLY A 36 -11.58 3.82 11.01
C GLY A 36 -12.05 5.26 10.86
N GLU A 37 -11.48 6.17 11.65
CA GLU A 37 -11.74 7.61 11.53
C GLU A 37 -10.89 8.21 10.41
N CYS A 38 -11.54 8.88 9.46
CA CYS A 38 -10.86 9.64 8.41
C CYS A 38 -10.57 11.08 8.88
N SER A 39 -9.31 11.48 8.80
CA SER A 39 -8.85 12.85 9.05
C SER A 39 -8.02 13.39 7.88
N ASN A 40 -7.77 14.70 7.84
CA ASN A 40 -6.95 15.36 6.80
C ASN A 40 -7.37 15.01 5.35
N VAL A 41 -8.68 14.99 5.08
CA VAL A 41 -9.22 14.61 3.77
C VAL A 41 -8.97 15.73 2.75
N SER A 42 -8.32 15.41 1.63
CA SER A 42 -8.02 16.31 0.52
C SER A 42 -8.46 15.72 -0.82
N ARG A 43 -9.03 16.56 -1.69
CA ARG A 43 -9.57 16.19 -3.02
C ARG A 43 -9.05 17.15 -4.10
N PRO A 44 -7.77 17.08 -4.47
CA PRO A 44 -7.19 17.91 -5.53
C PRO A 44 -7.79 17.62 -6.91
N ALA A 45 -7.60 18.55 -7.84
CA ALA A 45 -8.08 18.47 -9.22
C ALA A 45 -7.46 17.30 -10.04
N SER A 46 -6.42 16.63 -9.52
CA SER A 46 -5.85 15.42 -10.12
C SER A 46 -6.79 14.21 -10.07
N GLY A 47 -7.85 14.26 -9.24
CA GLY A 47 -8.87 13.22 -9.14
C GLY A 47 -8.60 12.16 -8.06
N HIS A 48 -7.49 12.25 -7.33
CA HIS A 48 -7.20 11.37 -6.20
C HIS A 48 -7.70 11.97 -4.88
N VAL A 49 -8.18 11.12 -3.96
CA VAL A 49 -8.52 11.51 -2.59
C VAL A 49 -7.40 11.04 -1.66
N TYR A 50 -6.89 11.96 -0.87
CA TYR A 50 -5.88 11.69 0.16
C TYR A 50 -6.51 11.86 1.53
N PHE A 51 -6.23 10.97 2.46
CA PHE A 51 -6.73 11.03 3.83
C PHE A 51 -5.81 10.25 4.76
N THR A 52 -5.88 10.54 6.05
CA THR A 52 -5.30 9.71 7.12
C THR A 52 -6.42 8.89 7.74
N LEU A 53 -6.27 7.56 7.77
CA LEU A 53 -7.18 6.65 8.44
C LEU A 53 -6.58 6.24 9.79
N LYS A 54 -7.33 6.41 10.88
CA LYS A 54 -6.91 6.06 12.24
C LYS A 54 -7.83 5.01 12.84
N ASP A 55 -7.27 4.16 13.68
CA ASP A 55 -8.05 3.32 14.58
C ASP A 55 -8.38 4.11 15.86
N ALA A 56 -9.39 3.69 16.61
CA ALA A 56 -9.81 4.39 17.85
C ALA A 56 -8.70 4.41 18.92
N ASP A 57 -7.82 3.40 18.88
CA ASP A 57 -6.76 3.17 19.87
C ASP A 57 -5.34 3.46 19.32
N ALA A 58 -5.21 4.08 18.14
CA ALA A 58 -3.93 4.27 17.43
C ALA A 58 -3.51 5.74 17.23
#